data_AF-A0A4U3AR72-F1
#
_entry.id   AF-A0A4U3AR72-F1
#
_cell.length_a   1.000
_cell.length_b   1.000
_cell.length_c   1.000
_cell.angle_alpha   90.00
_cell.angle_beta   90.00
_cell.angle_gamma   90.00
#
_symmetry.space_group_name_H-M   'P 1'
#
loop_
_entity.id
_entity.type
_entity.pdbx_description
1 polymer ?
#
loop_
_entity_poly.entity_id
_entity_poly.type
_entity_poly.pdbx_seq_one_letter_code
_entity_poly.pdbx_strand_id
1 'polypeptide(L)'
;SMLNTLIEQNSKRNVCFVHAAINSNTHAMKEHVEAVDNEYEQVKAYTCYSAPTEKDLEMKNFDKEGFIEAEWLQTIIPTTEAEFYFCGPVPFMKHIN
;
A
#
# COMPACT_ATOMS: atom_id res chain seq x y z
N SER A 1 -14.06 -4.56 3.41
CA SER A 1 -12.97 -4.60 2.40
C SER A 1 -12.11 -5.84 2.67
N MET A 2 -11.29 -6.29 1.71
CA MET A 2 -10.47 -7.52 1.90
C MET A 2 -9.58 -7.44 3.15
N LEU A 3 -8.89 -6.31 3.37
CA LEU A 3 -8.05 -6.10 4.55
C LEU A 3 -8.85 -6.25 5.85
N ASN A 4 -9.91 -5.46 6.02
CA ASN A 4 -10.70 -5.49 7.27
C ASN A 4 -11.30 -6.88 7.53
N THR A 5 -11.76 -7.60 6.50
CA THR A 5 -12.28 -8.96 6.66
C THR A 5 -11.22 -9.93 7.16
N LEU A 6 -9.98 -9.83 6.68
CA LEU A 6 -8.87 -10.67 7.17
C LEU A 6 -8.56 -10.39 8.65
N ILE A 7 -8.65 -9.13 9.06
CA ILE A 7 -8.41 -8.70 10.44
C ILE A 7 -9.54 -9.14 11.37
N GLU A 8 -10.79 -8.89 11.00
CA GLU A 8 -11.99 -9.31 11.76
C GLU A 8 -12.04 -10.84 11.97
N GLN A 9 -11.55 -11.61 10.99
CA GLN A 9 -11.49 -13.07 11.06
C GLN A 9 -10.27 -13.61 11.81
N ASN A 10 -9.41 -12.74 12.37
CA ASN A 10 -8.14 -13.13 13.01
C ASN A 10 -7.27 -14.02 12.11
N SER A 11 -7.28 -13.73 10.80
CA SER A 11 -6.51 -14.48 9.82
C SER A 11 -5.02 -14.37 10.13
N LYS A 12 -4.31 -15.51 10.03
CA LYS A 12 -2.85 -15.57 10.19
C LYS A 12 -2.09 -15.41 8.87
N ARG A 13 -2.80 -15.05 7.79
CA ARG A 13 -2.17 -14.80 6.49
C ARG A 13 -1.35 -13.52 6.56
N ASN A 14 -0.14 -13.57 6.02
CA ASN A 14 0.67 -12.37 5.81
C ASN A 14 0.02 -11.51 4.72
N VAL A 15 -0.10 -10.21 4.97
CA VAL A 15 -0.71 -9.24 4.08
C VAL A 15 0.29 -8.13 3.78
N CYS A 16 0.66 -8.00 2.51
CA CYS A 16 1.33 -6.81 1.99
C CYS A 16 0.26 -5.91 1.35
N PHE A 17 0.00 -4.76 1.94
CA PHE A 17 -0.99 -3.80 1.46
C PHE A 17 -0.29 -2.60 0.85
N VAL A 18 -0.52 -2.34 -0.44
CA VAL A 18 0.10 -1.20 -1.14
C VAL A 18 -1.01 -0.25 -1.58
N HIS A 19 -0.91 1.02 -1.18
CA HIS A 19 -1.83 2.08 -1.59
C HIS A 19 -1.10 3.12 -2.43
N ALA A 20 -1.62 3.41 -3.62
CA ALA A 20 -1.14 4.52 -4.45
C ALA A 20 -2.17 5.64 -4.47
N ALA A 21 -1.72 6.87 -4.24
CA ALA A 21 -2.53 8.07 -4.34
C ALA A 21 -1.72 9.21 -5.00
N ILE A 22 -2.36 10.33 -5.29
CA ILE A 22 -1.65 11.50 -5.83
C ILE A 22 -0.75 12.07 -4.72
N ASN A 23 -1.33 12.27 -3.55
CA ASN A 23 -0.67 12.73 -2.32
C ASN A 23 -1.59 12.50 -1.11
N SER A 24 -1.16 12.95 0.07
CA SER A 24 -1.91 12.81 1.32
C SER A 24 -3.32 13.42 1.30
N ASN A 25 -3.55 14.51 0.55
CA ASN A 25 -4.89 15.12 0.45
C ASN A 25 -5.91 14.20 -0.25
N THR A 26 -5.41 13.24 -1.04
CA THR A 26 -6.24 12.29 -1.80
C THR A 26 -6.16 10.86 -1.25
N HIS A 27 -5.33 10.62 -0.24
CA HIS A 27 -5.13 9.30 0.34
C HIS A 27 -6.20 9.02 1.40
N ALA A 28 -7.33 8.46 0.96
CA ALA A 28 -8.41 8.07 1.85
C ALA A 28 -8.00 6.90 2.76
N MET A 29 -8.46 6.92 4.01
CA MET A 29 -8.28 5.86 5.01
C MET A 29 -6.82 5.59 5.43
N LYS A 30 -5.88 6.50 5.15
CA LYS A 30 -4.47 6.35 5.51
C LYS A 30 -4.28 5.97 6.98
N GLU A 31 -4.83 6.78 7.88
CA GLU A 31 -4.69 6.61 9.33
C GLU A 31 -5.24 5.26 9.81
N HIS A 32 -6.34 4.80 9.22
CA HIS A 32 -6.92 3.48 9.53
C HIS A 32 -5.98 2.34 9.11
N VAL A 33 -5.40 2.42 7.90
CA VAL A 33 -4.47 1.40 7.41
C VAL A 33 -3.18 1.39 8.24
N GLU A 34 -2.64 2.56 8.59
CA GLU A 34 -1.46 2.69 9.46
C GLU A 34 -1.74 2.12 10.86
N ALA A 35 -2.94 2.35 11.42
CA ALA A 35 -3.32 1.74 12.69
C ALA A 35 -3.33 0.21 12.60
N VAL A 36 -3.86 -0.36 11.51
CA VAL A 36 -3.87 -1.81 11.29
C VAL A 36 -2.46 -2.38 11.14
N ASP A 37 -1.57 -1.75 10.39
CA ASP A 37 -0.16 -2.18 10.27
C ASP A 37 0.57 -2.17 11.62
N ASN A 38 0.32 -1.16 12.45
CA ASN A 38 0.91 -1.06 13.78
C ASN A 38 0.36 -2.09 14.79
N GLU A 39 -0.91 -2.46 14.67
CA GLU A 39 -1.58 -3.39 15.59
C GLU A 39 -1.35 -4.86 15.23
N TYR A 40 -1.20 -5.18 13.94
CA TYR A 40 -1.16 -6.56 13.44
C TYR A 40 0.16 -6.86 12.74
N GLU A 41 1.04 -7.64 13.39
CA GLU A 41 2.36 -8.01 12.86
C GLU A 41 2.33 -8.70 11.49
N GLN A 42 1.23 -9.41 11.17
CA GLN A 42 1.06 -10.07 9.88
C GLN A 42 0.71 -9.09 8.74
N VAL A 43 0.45 -7.82 9.03
CA VAL A 43 0.18 -6.78 8.05
C VAL A 43 1.41 -5.89 7.90
N LYS A 44 1.74 -5.54 6.65
CA LYS A 44 2.65 -4.45 6.31
C LYS A 44 2.00 -3.57 5.27
N ALA A 45 1.93 -2.27 5.54
CA ALA A 45 1.35 -1.30 4.62
C ALA A 45 2.45 -0.43 3.99
N TYR A 46 2.29 -0.14 2.70
CA TYR A 46 3.18 0.75 1.95
C TYR A 46 2.35 1.77 1.18
N THR A 47 2.82 3.01 1.18
CA THR A 47 2.19 4.17 0.55
C THR A 47 3.07 4.69 -0.57
N CYS A 48 2.49 4.83 -1.77
CA CYS A 48 3.14 5.41 -2.93
C CYS A 48 2.41 6.69 -3.36
N TYR A 49 3.13 7.80 -3.51
CA TYR A 49 2.56 9.08 -3.97
C TYR A 49 3.14 9.51 -5.30
N SER A 50 2.28 9.73 -6.30
CA SER A 50 2.72 10.15 -7.62
C SER A 50 3.09 11.63 -7.70
N ALA A 51 2.57 12.47 -6.81
CA ALA A 51 2.85 13.90 -6.72
C ALA A 51 2.71 14.38 -5.25
N PRO A 52 3.62 13.94 -4.35
CA PRO A 52 3.59 14.31 -2.93
C PRO A 52 3.61 15.83 -2.75
N THR A 53 2.93 16.33 -1.72
CA THR A 53 2.99 17.75 -1.37
C THR A 53 4.33 18.08 -0.70
N GLU A 54 4.68 19.38 -0.62
CA GLU A 54 5.85 19.82 0.15
C GLU A 54 5.81 19.31 1.60
N LYS A 55 4.62 19.32 2.22
CA LYS A 55 4.41 18.79 3.56
C LYS A 55 4.66 17.28 3.64
N ASP A 56 4.26 16.52 2.62
CA ASP A 56 4.52 15.07 2.57
C ASP A 56 6.02 14.77 2.51
N LEU A 57 6.76 15.56 1.72
CA LEU A 57 8.22 15.46 1.61
C LEU A 57 8.92 15.80 2.93
N GLU A 58 8.48 16.88 3.60
CA GLU A 58 9.03 17.29 4.90
C GLU A 58 8.77 16.25 5.99
N MET A 59 7.54 15.71 6.04
CA MET A 59 7.15 14.72 7.04
C MET A 59 7.61 13.30 6.72
N LYS A 60 8.04 13.04 5.47
CA LYS A 60 8.38 11.70 4.95
C LYS A 60 7.28 10.68 5.26
N ASN A 61 6.04 11.05 4.96
CA ASN A 61 4.85 10.29 5.35
C ASN A 61 4.39 9.29 4.27
N PHE A 62 5.31 8.84 3.41
CA PHE A 62 5.07 7.88 2.34
C PHE A 62 6.36 7.11 2.05
N ASP A 63 6.25 5.94 1.41
CA ASP A 63 7.38 5.02 1.20
C ASP A 63 8.05 5.19 -0.16
N LYS A 64 7.29 5.56 -1.20
CA LYS A 64 7.81 5.77 -2.55
C LYS A 64 7.14 6.93 -3.26
N GLU A 65 7.97 7.77 -3.90
CA GLU A 65 7.52 8.76 -4.86
C GLU A 65 7.39 8.14 -6.26
N GLY A 66 6.36 8.57 -7.00
CA GLY A 66 6.08 8.13 -8.37
C GLY A 66 4.98 7.08 -8.46
N PHE A 67 5.08 6.22 -9.49
CA PHE A 67 4.15 5.10 -9.70
C PHE A 67 4.69 3.83 -9.06
N ILE A 68 3.80 2.86 -8.80
CA ILE A 68 4.21 1.51 -8.41
C ILE A 68 4.94 0.86 -9.59
N GLU A 69 6.15 0.39 -9.35
CA GLU A 69 7.05 -0.23 -10.33
C GLU A 69 7.44 -1.63 -9.84
N ALA A 70 7.70 -2.55 -10.79
CA ALA A 70 8.02 -3.94 -10.48
C ALA A 70 9.29 -4.06 -9.61
N GLU A 71 10.30 -3.24 -9.87
CA GLU A 71 11.57 -3.22 -9.13
C GLU A 71 11.35 -2.87 -7.66
N TRP A 72 10.47 -1.91 -7.38
CA TRP A 72 10.15 -1.55 -6.00
C TRP A 72 9.29 -2.61 -5.32
N LEU A 73 8.33 -3.21 -6.03
CA LEU A 73 7.53 -4.31 -5.49
C LEU A 73 8.42 -5.50 -5.07
N GLN A 74 9.48 -5.79 -5.83
CA GLN A 74 10.44 -6.84 -5.48
C GLN A 74 11.21 -6.58 -4.18
N THR A 75 11.29 -5.33 -3.69
CA THR A 75 11.97 -5.03 -2.42
C THR A 75 11.05 -5.18 -1.21
N ILE A 76 9.74 -5.08 -1.40
CA ILE A 76 8.75 -5.08 -0.30
C ILE A 76 7.92 -6.37 -0.23
N ILE A 77 7.84 -7.14 -1.33
CA ILE A 77 7.10 -8.40 -1.36
C ILE A 77 8.02 -9.53 -0.89
N PRO A 78 7.70 -10.22 0.23
CA PRO A 78 8.59 -11.24 0.80
C PRO A 78 8.62 -12.55 0.01
N THR A 79 7.59 -12.83 -0.80
CA THR A 79 7.49 -14.04 -1.63
C THR A 79 6.56 -13.82 -2.81
N THR A 80 6.85 -14.45 -3.95
CA THR A 80 5.97 -14.49 -5.13
C THR A 80 4.92 -15.61 -5.06
N GLU A 81 5.02 -16.52 -4.08
CA GLU A 81 4.00 -17.52 -3.76
C GLU A 81 2.84 -16.88 -2.97
N ALA A 82 2.14 -15.94 -3.60
CA ALA A 82 1.07 -15.18 -2.99
C ALA A 82 -0.11 -14.97 -3.96
N GLU A 83 -1.27 -14.63 -3.39
CA GLU A 83 -2.43 -14.18 -4.16
C GLU A 83 -2.35 -12.66 -4.31
N PHE A 84 -2.30 -12.18 -5.55
CA PHE A 84 -2.22 -10.75 -5.85
C PHE A 84 -3.59 -10.21 -6.26
N TYR A 85 -4.00 -9.12 -5.62
CA TYR A 85 -5.25 -8.44 -5.91
C TYR A 85 -4.96 -7.00 -6.29
N PHE A 86 -5.40 -6.60 -7.50
CA PHE A 86 -5.26 -5.24 -8.00
C PHE A 86 -6.63 -4.59 -8.14
N CYS A 87 -6.72 -3.33 -7.72
CA CYS A 87 -7.89 -2.51 -7.92
C CYS A 87 -7.44 -1.09 -8.26
N GLY A 88 -7.91 -0.57 -9.39
CA GLY A 88 -7.58 0.78 -9.84
C GLY A 88 -7.94 0.99 -11.29
N PRO A 89 -7.67 2.20 -11.83
CA PRO A 89 -7.85 2.48 -13.24
C PRO A 89 -7.02 1.54 -14.12
N VAL A 90 -7.58 1.08 -15.24
CA VAL A 90 -6.86 0.20 -16.18
C VAL A 90 -5.48 0.76 -16.60
N PRO A 91 -5.32 2.07 -16.90
CA PRO A 91 -4.01 2.63 -17.24
C PRO A 91 -2.98 2.51 -16.12
N PHE A 92 -3.42 2.57 -14.86
CA PHE A 92 -2.57 2.40 -13.68
C PHE A 92 -2.13 0.95 -13.54
N MET A 93 -3.06 0.00 -13.65
CA MET A 93 -2.71 -1.42 -13.55
C MET A 93 -1.77 -1.89 -14.67
N LYS A 94 -1.84 -1.28 -15.87
CA LYS A 94 -0.93 -1.59 -16.98
C LYS A 94 0.51 -1.09 -16.76
N HIS A 95 0.74 -0.14 -15.86
CA HIS A 95 2.09 0.29 -15.48
C HIS A 95 2.78 -0.70 -14.53
N ILE A 96 2.00 -1.58 -13.88
CA ILE A 96 2.52 -2.64 -13.03
C ILE A 96 2.76 -3.87 -13.91
N ASN A 97 3.84 -3.86 -14.70
CA ASN A 97 4.19 -4.93 -15.63
C ASN A 97 5.71 -5.16 -15.64
#